data_AF-W2C4L8-F1
#
_entry.id   AF-W2C4L8-F1
#
_cell.length_a   1.000
_cell.length_b   1.000
_cell.length_c   1.000
_cell.angle_alpha   90.00
_cell.angle_beta   90.00
_cell.angle_gamma   90.00
#
_symmetry.space_group_name_H-M   'P 1'
#
loop_
_entity.id
_entity.type
_entity.pdbx_description
1 polymer ?
#
loop_
_entity_poly.entity_id
_entity_poly.type
_entity_poly.pdbx_seq_one_letter_code
_entity_poly.pdbx_strand_id
1 'polypeptide(L)'
;MCLVVGIMWASAQTQRVTGTVISEEDGLPVIGASVLVKGTQVGTITDMDGKFVMTDVPSSAKLLVVSYVGMRPQEVAVAPTLRIVLKPATEMIDEVVVVAYGTQKRQSVVGAQSSVSSKDLEKRPITNVTSALSGAASGVQVTTSTGQPGESSTLRIRGFGSINASSAPLYVVDGAIYNGALGDIAPADIQSISILKDAASTALYGSSAGNGVILITTKSGMGARDGKPKFTFTMNQGATRRGQADYEKVGAMDHYTMRWQQWFNQEKYSNGRSDDLAGKLAAYYVYRDLRYNPYAGLKSVYEENPETGEITMTNNPHQGWDTYPAIVTPDGKLNPEINGLLWGDDMDWEKGSSAPAIAASTPLAAA
;
A
#
# COMPACT_ATOMS: atom_id res chain seq x y z
N MET A 1 -4.19 32.28 -88.86
CA MET A 1 -3.31 32.47 -87.69
C MET A 1 -3.85 31.58 -86.57
N CYS A 2 -3.36 30.35 -86.45
CA CYS A 2 -3.72 29.41 -85.40
C CYS A 2 -2.45 28.97 -84.69
N LEU A 3 -2.34 29.39 -83.43
CA LEU A 3 -1.25 29.14 -82.51
C LEU A 3 -1.42 27.72 -81.92
N VAL A 4 -0.47 26.83 -82.15
CA VAL A 4 -0.44 25.49 -81.53
C VAL A 4 0.45 25.57 -80.28
N VAL A 5 -0.16 25.40 -79.11
CA VAL A 5 0.54 25.35 -77.81
C VAL A 5 0.89 23.89 -77.51
N GLY A 6 2.19 23.58 -77.51
CA GLY A 6 2.71 22.28 -77.09
C GLY A 6 2.86 22.22 -75.57
N ILE A 7 2.19 21.27 -74.92
CA ILE A 7 2.37 20.95 -73.50
C ILE A 7 3.55 20.00 -73.39
N MET A 8 4.70 20.49 -72.92
CA MET A 8 5.84 19.63 -72.55
C MET A 8 5.59 19.05 -71.15
N TRP A 9 5.68 17.72 -71.04
CA TRP A 9 5.66 17.00 -69.78
C TRP A 9 7.04 17.15 -69.13
N ALA A 10 7.13 17.88 -68.03
CA ALA A 10 8.35 17.96 -67.23
C ALA A 10 8.50 16.64 -66.43
N SER A 11 9.47 15.80 -66.80
CA SER A 11 9.85 14.65 -66.00
C SER A 11 10.62 15.14 -64.77
N ALA A 12 10.12 14.84 -63.57
CA ALA A 12 10.82 15.14 -62.33
C ALA A 12 12.09 14.26 -62.26
N GLN A 13 13.26 14.89 -62.19
CA GLN A 13 14.53 14.18 -62.10
C GLN A 13 14.61 13.46 -60.74
N THR A 14 14.48 12.13 -60.75
CA THR A 14 14.68 11.29 -59.56
C THR A 14 16.14 10.88 -59.46
N GLN A 15 16.64 10.73 -58.24
CA GLN A 15 17.99 10.26 -57.95
C GLN A 15 17.96 9.02 -57.07
N ARG A 16 18.92 8.11 -57.30
CA ARG A 16 19.11 6.92 -56.48
C ARG A 16 19.97 7.25 -55.27
N VAL A 17 19.50 6.90 -54.09
CA VAL A 17 20.19 7.08 -52.81
C VAL A 17 20.40 5.72 -52.16
N THR A 18 21.61 5.48 -51.68
CA THR A 18 21.96 4.25 -50.95
C THR A 18 22.62 4.60 -49.64
N GLY A 19 22.52 3.72 -48.65
CA GLY A 19 23.24 3.94 -47.40
C GLY A 19 23.10 2.81 -46.40
N THR A 20 23.72 3.00 -45.24
CA THR A 20 23.70 2.06 -44.12
C THR A 20 23.38 2.81 -42.82
N VAL A 21 22.52 2.22 -42.00
CA VAL A 21 22.12 2.73 -40.69
C VAL A 21 22.72 1.82 -39.61
N ILE A 22 23.48 2.42 -38.69
CA ILE A 22 24.09 1.73 -37.55
C ILE A 22 23.71 2.40 -36.24
N SER A 23 23.75 1.65 -35.15
CA SER A 23 23.54 2.14 -33.80
C SER A 23 24.83 2.73 -33.22
N GLU A 24 24.72 3.83 -32.46
CA GLU A 24 25.84 4.45 -31.73
C GLU A 24 26.31 3.59 -30.54
N GLU A 25 25.42 2.78 -29.96
CA GLU A 25 25.67 2.07 -28.69
C GLU A 25 26.59 0.85 -28.85
N ASP A 26 26.35 0.06 -29.88
CA ASP A 26 26.98 -1.24 -30.13
C ASP A 26 27.64 -1.31 -31.52
N GLY A 27 27.49 -0.27 -32.35
CA GLY A 27 28.01 -0.24 -33.71
C GLY A 27 27.34 -1.22 -34.67
N LEU A 28 26.26 -1.88 -34.23
CA LEU A 28 25.57 -2.90 -35.02
C LEU A 28 24.61 -2.28 -36.04
N PRO A 29 24.33 -2.98 -37.16
CA PRO A 29 23.35 -2.53 -38.15
C PRO A 29 21.94 -2.46 -37.55
N VAL A 30 21.21 -1.39 -37.85
CA VAL A 30 19.83 -1.22 -37.40
C VAL A 30 18.89 -1.82 -38.45
N ILE A 31 18.35 -2.99 -38.16
CA ILE A 31 17.40 -3.72 -39.01
C ILE A 31 16.01 -3.10 -38.84
N GLY A 32 15.30 -2.81 -39.93
CA GLY A 32 13.93 -2.31 -39.87
C GLY A 32 13.78 -0.82 -39.55
N ALA A 33 14.82 -0.01 -39.67
CA ALA A 33 14.74 1.44 -39.57
C ALA A 33 13.98 2.03 -40.76
N SER A 34 13.06 2.95 -40.48
CA SER A 34 12.30 3.67 -41.51
C SER A 34 13.11 4.86 -42.01
N VAL A 35 13.36 4.93 -43.31
CA VAL A 35 14.06 6.04 -43.99
C VAL A 35 13.05 6.73 -44.91
N LEU A 36 12.70 7.98 -44.61
CA LEU A 36 11.69 8.75 -45.34
C LEU A 36 12.26 10.06 -45.87
N VAL A 37 11.90 10.45 -47.09
CA VAL A 37 12.19 11.80 -47.60
C VAL A 37 11.27 12.81 -46.93
N LYS A 38 11.86 13.81 -46.26
CA LYS A 38 11.12 14.80 -45.47
C LYS A 38 10.08 15.54 -46.34
N GLY A 39 8.81 15.47 -45.94
CA GLY A 39 7.70 16.13 -46.64
C GLY A 39 7.06 15.31 -47.76
N THR A 40 7.48 14.06 -47.98
CA THR A 40 6.87 13.16 -48.97
C THR A 40 6.53 11.81 -48.35
N GLN A 41 5.78 10.97 -49.08
CA GLN A 41 5.55 9.56 -48.70
C GLN A 41 6.60 8.61 -49.29
N VAL A 42 7.64 9.13 -49.94
CA VAL A 42 8.70 8.31 -50.52
C VAL A 42 9.64 7.87 -49.39
N GLY A 43 9.66 6.57 -49.11
CA GLY A 43 10.46 5.97 -48.05
C GLY A 43 10.82 4.52 -48.34
N THR A 44 11.76 4.00 -47.57
CA THR A 44 12.17 2.59 -47.58
C THR A 44 12.52 2.14 -46.17
N ILE A 45 12.74 0.85 -45.99
CA ILE A 45 13.12 0.23 -44.72
C ILE A 45 14.51 -0.39 -44.88
N THR A 46 15.32 -0.36 -43.81
CA THR A 46 16.63 -1.01 -43.83
C THR A 46 16.52 -2.54 -43.76
N ASP A 47 17.41 -3.23 -44.47
CA ASP A 47 17.51 -4.69 -44.51
C ASP A 47 18.23 -5.28 -43.28
N MET A 48 18.52 -6.59 -43.31
CA MET A 48 19.22 -7.33 -42.24
C MET A 48 20.67 -6.84 -42.01
N ASP A 49 21.28 -6.19 -43.00
CA ASP A 49 22.61 -5.58 -42.91
C ASP A 49 22.53 -4.08 -42.57
N GLY A 50 21.34 -3.56 -42.23
CA GLY A 50 21.08 -2.14 -42.00
C GLY A 50 21.21 -1.28 -43.25
N LYS A 51 21.26 -1.85 -44.45
CA LYS A 51 21.38 -1.14 -45.72
C LYS A 51 20.01 -0.73 -46.25
N PHE A 52 19.98 0.38 -46.97
CA PHE A 52 18.77 0.84 -47.65
C PHE A 52 19.09 1.34 -49.05
N VAL A 53 18.10 1.20 -49.95
CA VAL A 53 18.16 1.69 -51.32
C VAL A 53 16.83 2.39 -51.63
N MET A 54 16.93 3.63 -52.15
CA MET A 54 15.80 4.40 -52.64
C MET A 54 16.07 4.79 -54.09
N THR A 55 15.13 4.51 -54.99
CA THR A 55 15.25 4.80 -56.44
C THR A 55 14.56 6.08 -56.86
N ASP A 56 13.54 6.50 -56.11
CA ASP A 56 12.60 7.54 -56.53
C ASP A 56 12.69 8.80 -55.65
N VAL A 57 13.90 9.18 -55.23
CA VAL A 57 14.10 10.39 -54.41
C VAL A 57 14.03 11.61 -55.32
N PRO A 58 13.11 12.58 -55.10
CA PRO A 58 13.07 13.80 -55.90
C PRO A 58 14.38 14.58 -55.77
N SER A 59 14.93 15.12 -56.86
CA SER A 59 16.14 15.95 -56.83
C SER A 59 16.00 17.24 -55.99
N SER A 60 14.76 17.68 -55.73
CA SER A 60 14.45 18.80 -54.84
C SER A 60 14.49 18.44 -53.34
N ALA A 61 14.59 17.16 -52.99
CA ALA A 61 14.62 16.70 -51.61
C ALA A 61 15.96 17.03 -50.95
N LYS A 62 15.92 17.75 -49.82
CA LYS A 62 17.14 18.15 -49.08
C LYS A 62 17.45 17.27 -47.89
N LEU A 63 16.44 16.63 -47.28
CA LEU A 63 16.57 15.93 -46.00
C LEU A 63 15.87 14.56 -46.03
N LEU A 64 16.53 13.57 -45.47
CA LEU A 64 15.98 12.27 -45.07
C LEU A 64 15.74 12.27 -43.56
N VAL A 65 14.64 11.68 -43.14
CA VAL A 65 14.34 11.40 -41.74
C VAL A 65 14.48 9.91 -41.53
N VAL A 66 15.39 9.52 -40.63
CA VAL A 66 15.56 8.13 -40.22
C VAL A 66 15.04 7.95 -38.81
N SER A 67 14.15 6.98 -38.61
CA SER A 67 13.55 6.69 -37.32
C SER A 67 13.47 5.19 -37.08
N TYR A 68 13.73 4.78 -35.84
CA TYR A 68 13.58 3.42 -35.37
C TYR A 68 13.04 3.43 -33.94
N VAL A 69 12.28 2.39 -33.57
CA VAL A 69 11.66 2.30 -32.24
C VAL A 69 12.75 2.22 -31.18
N GLY A 70 12.72 3.13 -30.19
CA GLY A 70 13.72 3.22 -29.13
C GLY A 70 14.94 4.11 -29.44
N MET A 71 15.02 4.71 -30.64
CA MET A 71 16.12 5.59 -31.06
C MET A 71 15.60 7.00 -31.35
N ARG A 72 16.47 8.02 -31.25
CA ARG A 72 16.13 9.39 -31.61
C ARG A 72 16.04 9.53 -33.14
N PRO A 73 14.96 10.13 -33.69
CA PRO A 73 14.88 10.42 -35.12
C PRO A 73 16.03 11.33 -35.54
N GLN A 74 16.67 11.02 -36.66
CA GLN A 74 17.78 11.80 -37.18
C GLN A 74 17.45 12.33 -38.57
N GLU A 75 17.66 13.64 -38.76
CA GLU A 75 17.58 14.26 -40.08
C GLU A 75 18.97 14.30 -40.71
N VAL A 76 19.09 13.82 -41.95
CA VAL A 76 20.36 13.74 -42.68
C VAL A 76 20.18 14.35 -44.07
N ALA A 77 21.16 15.11 -44.53
CA ALA A 77 21.13 15.67 -45.89
C ALA A 77 21.15 14.55 -46.95
N VAL A 78 20.37 14.70 -48.02
CA VAL A 78 20.33 13.73 -49.11
C VAL A 78 21.69 13.72 -49.84
N ALA A 79 22.31 12.54 -49.94
CA ALA A 79 23.51 12.30 -50.72
C ALA A 79 23.44 10.91 -51.40
N PRO A 80 24.21 10.64 -52.47
CA PRO A 80 24.14 9.35 -53.19
C PRO A 80 24.50 8.13 -52.33
N THR A 81 25.43 8.30 -51.39
CA THR A 81 25.86 7.28 -50.43
C THR A 81 25.91 7.87 -49.02
N LEU A 82 25.20 7.26 -48.08
CA LEU A 82 25.06 7.76 -46.70
C LEU A 82 25.45 6.71 -45.66
N ARG A 83 26.11 7.16 -44.60
CA ARG A 83 26.29 6.40 -43.36
C ARG A 83 25.61 7.16 -42.23
N ILE A 84 24.60 6.54 -41.61
CA ILE A 84 23.72 7.19 -40.63
C ILE A 84 23.91 6.47 -39.28
N VAL A 85 24.17 7.23 -38.23
CA VAL A 85 24.42 6.70 -36.87
C VAL A 85 23.30 7.15 -35.95
N LEU A 86 22.37 6.24 -35.66
CA LEU A 86 21.25 6.53 -34.78
C LEU A 86 21.68 6.49 -33.31
N LYS A 87 21.22 7.47 -32.55
CA LYS A 87 21.46 7.56 -31.12
C LYS A 87 20.29 6.96 -30.34
N PRO A 88 20.54 6.21 -29.26
CA PRO A 88 19.46 5.70 -28.42
C PRO A 88 18.68 6.84 -27.77
N ALA A 89 17.38 6.62 -27.56
CA ALA A 89 16.48 7.57 -26.91
C ALA A 89 16.54 7.48 -25.37
N THR A 90 17.67 7.06 -24.80
CA THR A 90 17.90 7.03 -23.35
C THR A 90 18.29 8.42 -22.86
N GLU A 91 17.30 9.22 -22.50
CA GLU A 91 17.53 10.28 -21.51
C GLU A 91 17.76 9.61 -20.14
N MET A 92 19.03 9.39 -19.79
CA MET A 92 19.38 9.29 -18.38
C MET A 92 19.11 10.66 -17.76
N ILE A 93 17.97 10.78 -17.09
CA ILE A 93 17.66 11.95 -16.27
C ILE A 93 18.64 11.90 -15.10
N ASP A 94 19.63 12.79 -15.11
CA ASP A 94 20.50 13.04 -13.95
C ASP A 94 19.62 13.32 -12.74
N GLU A 95 19.79 12.54 -11.68
CA GLU A 95 19.01 12.70 -10.46
C GLU A 95 19.40 14.03 -9.80
N VAL A 96 18.48 15.00 -9.87
CA VAL A 96 18.65 16.34 -9.31
C VAL A 96 18.19 16.33 -7.86
N VAL A 97 19.06 16.74 -6.95
CA VAL A 97 18.71 16.95 -5.55
C VAL A 97 18.52 18.44 -5.30
N VAL A 98 17.41 18.79 -4.65
CA VAL A 98 17.13 20.17 -4.26
C VAL A 98 17.81 20.44 -2.92
N VAL A 99 18.69 21.42 -2.91
CA VAL A 99 19.30 22.00 -1.70
C VAL A 99 18.66 23.38 -1.48
N ALA A 100 18.77 23.93 -0.27
CA ALA A 100 17.93 25.02 0.23
C ALA A 100 17.77 26.29 -0.65
N TYR A 101 18.61 26.52 -1.68
CA TYR A 101 18.43 27.59 -2.67
C TYR A 101 18.83 27.20 -4.12
N GLY A 102 18.88 25.91 -4.48
CA GLY A 102 19.23 25.51 -5.85
C GLY A 102 19.25 24.00 -6.12
N THR A 103 19.31 23.64 -7.41
CA THR A 103 19.42 22.26 -7.88
C THR A 103 20.89 21.87 -8.06
N GLN A 104 21.36 20.85 -7.34
CA GLN A 104 22.71 20.31 -7.53
C GLN A 104 22.66 18.83 -7.93
N LYS A 105 23.67 18.38 -8.69
CA LYS A 105 23.79 16.96 -9.02
C LYS A 105 24.04 16.19 -7.72
N ARG A 106 23.43 15.02 -7.58
CA ARG A 106 23.59 14.16 -6.39
C ARG A 106 25.06 13.92 -6.01
N GLN A 107 25.95 13.91 -7.01
CA GLN A 107 27.39 13.70 -6.87
C GLN A 107 28.16 14.91 -6.32
N SER A 108 27.62 16.13 -6.42
CA SER A 108 28.35 17.36 -6.04
C SER A 108 28.02 17.86 -4.63
N VAL A 109 27.06 17.24 -3.94
CA VAL A 109 26.65 17.65 -2.59
C VAL A 109 27.45 16.85 -1.55
N VAL A 110 28.13 17.56 -0.67
CA VAL A 110 28.86 16.99 0.48
C VAL A 110 27.87 16.79 1.64
N GLY A 111 27.67 15.54 2.07
CA GLY A 111 26.85 15.19 3.25
C GLY A 111 25.99 13.92 3.07
N ALA A 112 25.56 13.28 4.16
CA ALA A 112 24.68 12.12 4.08
C ALA A 112 23.24 12.55 3.77
N GLN A 113 22.90 12.51 2.48
CA GLN A 113 21.55 12.74 1.99
C GLN A 113 21.01 11.50 1.27
N SER A 114 19.70 11.32 1.35
CA SER A 114 18.98 10.30 0.57
C SER A 114 17.81 10.93 -0.14
N SER A 115 17.72 10.71 -1.46
CA SER A 115 16.59 11.12 -2.29
C SER A 115 15.67 9.93 -2.58
N VAL A 116 14.38 10.22 -2.63
CA VAL A 116 13.32 9.32 -3.11
C VAL A 116 12.65 9.99 -4.31
N SER A 117 12.65 9.31 -5.45
CA SER A 117 12.09 9.84 -6.70
C SER A 117 10.58 9.57 -6.81
N SER A 118 9.87 10.38 -7.59
CA SER A 118 8.46 10.14 -7.93
C SER A 118 8.20 8.74 -8.49
N LYS A 119 9.12 8.19 -9.30
CA LYS A 119 8.99 6.82 -9.82
C LYS A 119 8.99 5.77 -8.72
N ASP A 120 9.74 5.99 -7.63
CA ASP A 120 9.78 5.05 -6.50
C ASP A 120 8.55 5.18 -5.61
N LEU A 121 7.95 6.37 -5.56
CA LEU A 121 6.65 6.61 -4.93
C LEU A 121 5.52 5.93 -5.73
N GLU A 122 5.53 6.06 -7.06
CA GLU A 122 4.50 5.50 -7.96
C GLU A 122 4.49 3.97 -8.02
N LYS A 123 5.63 3.30 -7.77
CA LYS A 123 5.71 1.82 -7.70
C LYS A 123 4.97 1.22 -6.52
N ARG A 124 4.65 2.02 -5.50
CA ARG A 124 3.99 1.54 -4.27
C ARG A 124 2.55 2.07 -4.27
N PRO A 125 1.55 1.26 -3.92
CA PRO A 125 0.19 1.75 -3.68
C PRO A 125 0.14 2.46 -2.33
N ILE A 126 0.78 3.63 -2.25
CA ILE A 126 0.89 4.45 -1.04
C ILE A 126 -0.24 5.49 -1.03
N THR A 127 -1.02 5.50 0.05
CA THR A 127 -2.04 6.52 0.31
C THR A 127 -1.48 7.71 1.10
N ASN A 128 -0.30 7.56 1.70
CA ASN A 128 0.37 8.58 2.50
C ASN A 128 1.89 8.60 2.21
N VAL A 129 2.44 9.80 2.06
CA VAL A 129 3.87 10.08 1.84
C VAL A 129 4.76 9.49 2.94
N THR A 130 4.32 9.50 4.21
CA THR A 130 5.10 8.96 5.33
C THR A 130 5.41 7.47 5.15
N SER A 131 4.43 6.70 4.67
CA SER A 131 4.57 5.26 4.44
C SER A 131 5.56 4.93 3.31
N ALA A 132 5.69 5.85 2.35
CA ALA A 132 6.63 5.73 1.24
C ALA A 132 8.08 5.90 1.67
N LEU A 133 8.32 6.78 2.65
CA LEU A 133 9.63 7.03 3.23
C LEU A 133 10.11 5.87 4.11
N SER A 134 9.20 5.00 4.55
CA SER A 134 9.55 3.78 5.27
C SER A 134 10.39 2.87 4.38
N GLY A 135 11.62 2.61 4.84
CA GLY A 135 12.60 1.76 4.15
C GLY A 135 13.24 2.37 2.90
N ALA A 136 12.81 3.55 2.45
CA ALA A 136 13.36 4.20 1.26
C ALA A 136 14.74 4.84 1.52
N ALA A 137 15.10 5.07 2.78
CA ALA A 137 16.36 5.67 3.18
C ALA A 137 16.89 5.09 4.48
N SER A 138 18.20 4.85 4.54
CA SER A 138 18.89 4.41 5.76
C SER A 138 18.73 5.42 6.89
N GLY A 139 18.42 4.94 8.10
CA GLY A 139 18.28 5.78 9.29
C GLY A 139 16.97 6.58 9.36
N VAL A 140 16.01 6.32 8.47
CA VAL A 140 14.64 6.85 8.56
C VAL A 140 13.75 5.78 9.17
N GLN A 141 13.15 6.10 10.31
CA GLN A 141 12.21 5.23 11.00
C GLN A 141 10.82 5.84 10.89
N VAL A 142 9.89 5.06 10.37
CA VAL A 142 8.48 5.43 10.28
C VAL A 142 7.73 4.51 11.22
N THR A 143 7.07 5.08 12.23
CA THR A 143 6.23 4.34 13.16
C THR A 143 4.77 4.62 12.84
N THR A 144 4.07 3.61 12.35
CA THR A 144 2.61 3.64 12.16
C THR A 144 1.96 3.27 13.48
N SER A 145 1.31 4.22 14.14
CA SER A 145 0.57 4.02 15.39
C SER A 145 -0.67 3.16 15.19
N THR A 146 -1.32 3.30 14.03
CA THR A 146 -2.57 2.63 13.73
C THR A 146 -2.61 2.18 12.26
N GLY A 147 -3.60 1.34 11.93
CA GLY A 147 -3.97 1.02 10.55
C GLY A 147 -5.04 1.95 9.99
N GLN A 148 -5.32 3.10 10.63
CA GLN A 148 -6.37 4.01 10.21
C GLN A 148 -5.97 4.74 8.91
N PRO A 149 -6.80 4.67 7.86
CA PRO A 149 -6.58 5.46 6.64
C PRO A 149 -6.58 6.96 6.95
N GLY A 150 -5.63 7.70 6.37
CA GLY A 150 -5.51 9.15 6.54
C GLY A 150 -4.77 9.59 7.81
N GLU A 151 -4.45 8.69 8.75
CA GLU A 151 -3.61 9.04 9.89
C GLU A 151 -2.15 9.22 9.43
N SER A 152 -1.49 10.27 9.93
CA SER A 152 -0.09 10.53 9.64
C SER A 152 0.82 9.69 10.52
N SER A 153 1.79 9.02 9.92
CA SER A 153 2.76 8.22 10.66
C SER A 153 3.81 9.11 11.31
N THR A 154 4.29 8.73 12.50
CA THR A 154 5.40 9.44 13.14
C THR A 154 6.70 9.09 12.43
N LEU A 155 7.43 10.09 11.94
CA LEU A 155 8.70 9.90 11.25
C LEU A 155 9.86 10.43 12.11
N ARG A 156 10.94 9.66 12.18
CA ARG A 156 12.19 10.02 12.87
C ARG A 156 13.39 9.78 11.98
N ILE A 157 14.39 10.66 12.05
CA ILE A 157 15.68 10.53 11.37
C ILE A 157 16.73 10.30 12.45
N ARG A 158 17.47 9.18 12.37
CA ARG A 158 18.50 8.77 13.34
C ARG A 158 18.00 8.57 14.78
N GLY A 159 16.73 8.17 14.94
CA GLY A 159 16.17 7.80 16.24
C GLY A 159 15.74 9.00 17.11
N PHE A 160 15.88 8.87 18.42
CA PHE A 160 15.43 9.88 19.39
C PHE A 160 16.53 10.91 19.65
N GLY A 161 16.33 12.15 19.17
CA GLY A 161 17.25 13.27 19.40
C GLY A 161 17.08 13.99 20.74
N SER A 162 16.01 13.71 21.48
CA SER A 162 15.73 14.35 22.77
C SER A 162 14.81 13.51 23.65
N ILE A 163 15.01 13.64 24.96
CA ILE A 163 14.17 13.02 26.00
C ILE A 163 12.99 13.94 26.35
N ASN A 164 13.19 15.27 26.29
CA ASN A 164 12.24 16.29 26.77
C ASN A 164 11.68 17.19 25.66
N ALA A 165 12.26 17.16 24.45
CA ALA A 165 11.82 17.96 23.30
C ALA A 165 11.35 17.06 22.15
N SER A 166 10.63 17.65 21.19
CA SER A 166 10.20 16.92 20.00
C SER A 166 11.41 16.37 19.22
N SER A 167 11.30 15.11 18.80
CA SER A 167 12.25 14.42 17.91
C SER A 167 11.78 14.39 16.46
N ALA A 168 10.72 15.15 16.14
CA ALA A 168 10.23 15.26 14.77
C ALA A 168 11.23 16.04 13.89
N PRO A 169 11.44 15.61 12.64
CA PRO A 169 12.22 16.38 11.68
C PRO A 169 11.45 17.60 11.19
N LEU A 170 12.16 18.56 10.62
CA LEU A 170 11.57 19.71 9.96
C LEU A 170 11.10 19.33 8.55
N TYR A 171 9.86 19.67 8.20
CA TYR A 171 9.34 19.52 6.84
C TYR A 171 9.46 20.82 6.07
N VAL A 172 9.97 20.75 4.86
CA VAL A 172 10.13 21.88 3.95
C VAL A 172 9.49 21.52 2.62
N VAL A 173 8.48 22.27 2.19
CA VAL A 173 7.77 22.06 0.92
C VAL A 173 8.10 23.24 0.01
N ASP A 174 8.72 22.96 -1.14
CA ASP A 174 9.11 23.98 -2.13
C ASP A 174 9.90 25.18 -1.54
N GLY A 175 10.72 24.91 -0.52
CA GLY A 175 11.56 25.90 0.15
C GLY A 175 10.91 26.60 1.36
N ALA A 176 9.60 26.42 1.59
CA ALA A 176 8.91 26.95 2.76
C ALA A 176 8.77 25.90 3.87
N ILE A 177 8.89 26.32 5.13
CA ILE A 177 8.67 25.42 6.28
C ILE A 177 7.19 25.06 6.33
N TYR A 178 6.92 23.75 6.38
CA TYR A 178 5.57 23.21 6.46
C TYR A 178 5.31 22.64 7.86
N ASN A 179 4.31 23.19 8.54
CA ASN A 179 3.93 22.79 9.90
C ASN A 179 2.73 21.83 9.94
N GLY A 180 2.19 21.45 8.78
CA GLY A 180 1.07 20.51 8.67
C GLY A 180 1.51 19.05 8.73
N ALA A 181 0.56 18.14 8.54
CA ALA A 181 0.84 16.72 8.54
C ALA A 181 1.28 16.27 7.14
N LEU A 182 2.32 15.43 7.04
CA LEU A 182 2.79 14.94 5.73
C LEU A 182 1.71 14.17 4.94
N GLY A 183 0.73 13.60 5.65
CA GLY A 183 -0.40 12.90 5.05
C GLY A 183 -1.36 13.80 4.30
N ASP A 184 -1.32 15.12 4.51
CA ASP A 184 -2.17 16.09 3.81
C ASP A 184 -1.65 16.39 2.40
N ILE A 185 -0.40 16.00 2.09
CA ILE A 185 0.21 16.20 0.77
C ILE A 185 -0.07 14.97 -0.08
N ALA A 186 -0.74 15.16 -1.21
CA ALA A 186 -0.99 14.08 -2.15
C ALA A 186 0.35 13.56 -2.73
N PRO A 187 0.65 12.24 -2.66
CA PRO A 187 1.87 11.69 -3.24
C PRO A 187 2.00 11.94 -4.75
N ALA A 188 0.86 12.07 -5.45
CA ALA A 188 0.81 12.37 -6.88
C ALA A 188 1.43 13.72 -7.23
N ASP A 189 1.40 14.68 -6.31
CA ASP A 189 1.93 16.03 -6.49
C ASP A 189 3.42 16.12 -6.12
N ILE A 190 4.03 15.05 -5.62
CA ILE A 190 5.43 15.03 -5.21
C ILE A 190 6.32 14.64 -6.38
N GLN A 191 7.30 15.47 -6.69
CA GLN A 191 8.33 15.17 -7.68
C GLN A 191 9.48 14.38 -7.06
N SER A 192 9.97 14.86 -5.93
CA SER A 192 11.09 14.26 -5.21
C SER A 192 11.03 14.60 -3.72
N ILE A 193 11.56 13.69 -2.91
CA ILE A 193 11.76 13.90 -1.48
C ILE A 193 13.24 13.75 -1.19
N SER A 194 13.84 14.77 -0.59
CA SER A 194 15.25 14.78 -0.19
C SER A 194 15.35 14.83 1.33
N ILE A 195 16.07 13.88 1.91
CA ILE A 195 16.21 13.74 3.36
C ILE A 195 17.63 14.13 3.74
N LEU A 196 17.75 15.21 4.51
CA LEU A 196 19.00 15.75 5.03
C LEU A 196 19.21 15.26 6.45
N LYS A 197 20.27 14.47 6.66
CA LYS A 197 20.51 13.76 7.93
C LYS A 197 21.60 14.39 8.79
N ASP A 198 22.46 15.20 8.19
CA ASP A 198 23.65 15.77 8.84
C ASP A 198 23.52 17.28 9.08
N ALA A 199 24.24 17.76 10.10
CA ALA A 199 24.36 19.17 10.44
C ALA A 199 24.87 20.03 9.26
N ALA A 200 25.81 19.50 8.46
CA ALA A 200 26.36 20.21 7.30
C ALA A 200 25.30 20.47 6.21
N SER A 201 24.40 19.52 5.99
CA SER A 201 23.33 19.65 5.00
C SER A 201 22.14 20.45 5.52
N THR A 202 21.94 20.47 6.84
CA THR A 202 20.79 21.11 7.51
C THR A 202 21.09 22.52 8.04
N ALA A 203 22.35 22.96 8.00
CA ALA A 203 22.81 24.25 8.55
C ALA A 203 21.99 25.46 8.08
N LEU A 204 21.46 25.42 6.86
CA LEU A 204 20.66 26.50 6.28
C LEU A 204 19.27 26.66 6.93
N TYR A 205 18.77 25.63 7.61
CA TYR A 205 17.48 25.63 8.31
C TYR A 205 17.62 25.87 9.83
N GLY A 206 18.83 26.07 10.33
CA GLY A 206 19.10 26.50 11.70
C GLY A 206 18.74 25.47 12.78
N SER A 207 18.44 25.95 13.99
CA SER A 207 18.22 25.12 15.19
C SER A 207 17.02 24.17 15.07
N SER A 208 16.03 24.52 14.25
CA SER A 208 14.84 23.67 13.99
C SER A 208 15.17 22.41 13.20
N ALA A 209 16.37 22.34 12.62
CA ALA A 209 16.84 21.25 11.78
C ALA A 209 17.70 20.21 12.53
N GLY A 210 17.80 20.31 13.86
CA GLY A 210 18.62 19.42 14.70
C GLY A 210 18.24 17.94 14.62
N ASN A 211 16.98 17.63 14.28
CA ASN A 211 16.48 16.27 14.08
C ASN A 211 16.46 15.84 12.59
N GLY A 212 17.13 16.59 11.71
CA GLY A 212 17.10 16.40 10.26
C GLY A 212 15.98 17.16 9.55
N VAL A 213 16.08 17.26 8.22
CA VAL A 213 15.13 17.99 7.37
C VAL A 213 14.65 17.10 6.24
N ILE A 214 13.36 17.13 5.96
CA ILE A 214 12.75 16.49 4.80
C ILE A 214 12.28 17.59 3.86
N LEU A 215 12.94 17.67 2.71
CA LEU A 215 12.59 18.57 1.62
C LEU A 215 11.69 17.83 0.65
N ILE A 216 10.51 18.37 0.42
CA ILE A 216 9.53 17.89 -0.54
C ILE A 216 9.52 18.91 -1.67
N THR A 217 9.81 18.44 -2.87
CA THR A 217 9.64 19.23 -4.10
C THR A 217 8.38 18.78 -4.79
N THR A 218 7.44 19.69 -5.01
CA THR A 218 6.20 19.38 -5.72
C THR A 218 6.39 19.42 -7.23
N LYS A 219 5.51 18.73 -7.96
CA LYS A 219 5.41 18.78 -9.42
C LYS A 219 4.85 20.14 -9.83
N SER A 220 5.64 21.20 -9.76
CA SER A 220 5.28 22.52 -10.30
C SER A 220 5.78 22.67 -11.75
N GLY A 221 4.93 23.18 -12.65
CA GLY A 221 5.25 23.89 -13.91
C GLY A 221 6.15 23.23 -14.97
N MET A 222 6.92 22.17 -14.68
CA MET A 222 7.89 21.59 -15.61
C MET A 222 7.24 20.78 -16.73
N GLY A 223 5.99 20.37 -16.55
CA GLY A 223 5.18 19.80 -17.64
C GLY A 223 4.89 20.81 -18.76
N ALA A 224 4.99 22.11 -18.47
CA ALA A 224 4.82 23.19 -19.44
C ALA A 224 6.14 23.64 -20.09
N ARG A 225 7.28 22.95 -19.87
CA ARG A 225 8.53 23.26 -20.60
C ARG A 225 8.36 23.14 -22.12
N ASP A 226 7.43 22.29 -22.58
CA ASP A 226 7.10 22.11 -24.00
C ASP A 226 5.80 22.81 -24.42
N GLY A 227 5.16 23.59 -23.53
CA GLY A 227 3.90 24.30 -23.80
C GLY A 227 2.67 23.42 -24.07
N LYS A 228 2.79 22.09 -23.96
CA LYS A 228 1.68 21.16 -24.20
C LYS A 228 1.04 20.71 -22.89
N PRO A 229 -0.30 20.83 -22.74
CA PRO A 229 -0.99 20.32 -21.57
C PRO A 229 -0.85 18.79 -21.51
N LYS A 230 -0.40 18.27 -20.38
CA LYS A 230 -0.34 16.83 -20.10
C LYS A 230 -1.41 16.51 -19.07
N PHE A 231 -2.32 15.60 -19.41
CA PHE A 231 -3.35 15.11 -18.52
C PHE A 231 -3.05 13.65 -18.18
N THR A 232 -3.02 13.34 -16.89
CA THR A 232 -2.86 11.98 -16.38
C THR A 232 -4.09 11.64 -15.55
N PHE A 233 -4.77 10.55 -15.90
CA PHE A 233 -5.89 10.02 -15.13
C PHE A 233 -5.48 8.68 -14.54
N THR A 234 -5.65 8.54 -13.22
CA THR A 234 -5.34 7.33 -12.48
C THR A 234 -6.56 6.94 -11.66
N MET A 235 -6.99 5.67 -11.78
CA MET A 235 -8.09 5.11 -10.99
C MET A 235 -7.58 3.87 -10.26
N ASN A 236 -7.62 3.90 -8.93
CA ASN A 236 -7.19 2.79 -8.08
C ASN A 236 -8.40 2.27 -7.28
N GLN A 237 -8.64 0.96 -7.31
CA GLN A 237 -9.64 0.29 -6.48
C GLN A 237 -8.93 -0.79 -5.67
N GLY A 238 -9.23 -0.86 -4.37
CA GLY A 238 -8.62 -1.84 -3.47
C GLY A 238 -9.56 -2.21 -2.33
N ALA A 239 -9.43 -3.43 -1.84
CA ALA A 239 -10.09 -3.91 -0.63
C ALA A 239 -9.01 -4.28 0.40
N THR A 240 -9.22 -3.88 1.64
CA THR A 240 -8.33 -4.24 2.75
C THR A 240 -9.00 -5.31 3.59
N ARG A 241 -8.28 -6.40 3.84
CA ARG A 241 -8.66 -7.42 4.82
C ARG A 241 -7.58 -7.51 5.88
N ARG A 242 -7.95 -7.89 7.11
CA ARG A 242 -6.97 -8.13 8.17
C ARG A 242 -6.02 -9.26 7.72
N GLY A 243 -4.73 -8.99 7.72
CA GLY A 243 -3.70 -9.94 7.28
C GLY A 243 -3.24 -10.91 8.36
N GLN A 244 -3.44 -10.57 9.63
CA GLN A 244 -3.12 -11.41 10.78
C GLN A 244 -4.40 -12.12 11.26
N ALA A 245 -4.28 -13.41 11.56
CA ALA A 245 -5.35 -14.14 12.21
C ALA A 245 -5.64 -13.51 13.59
N ASP A 246 -6.89 -13.54 14.01
CA ASP A 246 -7.23 -13.19 15.38
C ASP A 246 -6.52 -14.15 16.33
N TYR A 247 -6.06 -13.61 17.47
CA TYR A 247 -5.53 -14.45 18.54
C TYR A 247 -6.62 -15.43 19.00
N GLU A 248 -6.20 -16.62 19.42
CA GLU A 248 -7.12 -17.60 20.00
C GLU A 248 -7.81 -16.98 21.22
N LYS A 249 -9.14 -16.95 21.18
CA LYS A 249 -9.99 -16.44 22.25
C LYS A 249 -10.73 -17.63 22.85
N VAL A 250 -10.98 -17.54 24.15
CA VAL A 250 -11.89 -18.47 24.83
C VAL A 250 -13.28 -18.30 24.25
N GLY A 251 -13.77 -19.31 23.53
CA GLY A 251 -15.13 -19.34 23.02
C GLY A 251 -16.13 -19.59 24.13
N ALA A 252 -17.42 -19.34 23.84
CA ALA A 252 -18.50 -19.63 24.79
C ALA A 252 -18.46 -21.09 25.27
N MET A 253 -18.20 -22.04 24.36
CA MET A 253 -18.12 -23.48 24.64
C MET A 253 -16.93 -23.86 25.53
N ASP A 254 -15.80 -23.18 25.41
CA ASP A 254 -14.58 -23.51 26.17
C ASP A 254 -14.55 -22.82 27.55
N HIS A 255 -15.35 -21.78 27.74
CA HIS A 255 -15.31 -20.98 28.95
C HIS A 255 -15.63 -21.80 30.22
N TYR A 256 -16.69 -22.60 30.16
CA TYR A 256 -17.18 -23.34 31.34
C TYR A 256 -16.29 -24.52 31.70
N THR A 257 -15.65 -25.17 30.72
CA THR A 257 -14.66 -26.23 30.96
C THR A 257 -13.37 -25.67 31.59
N MET A 258 -12.93 -24.47 31.16
CA MET A 258 -11.81 -23.78 31.83
C MET A 258 -12.15 -23.39 33.28
N ARG A 259 -13.38 -22.93 33.54
CA ARG A 259 -13.83 -22.62 34.90
C ARG A 259 -13.94 -23.88 35.77
N TRP A 260 -14.35 -25.00 35.18
CA TRP A 260 -14.28 -26.29 35.87
C TRP A 260 -12.84 -26.62 36.25
N GLN A 261 -11.87 -26.45 35.34
CA GLN A 261 -10.47 -26.74 35.63
C GLN A 261 -9.92 -25.88 36.77
N GLN A 262 -10.30 -24.60 36.83
CA GLN A 262 -9.96 -23.72 37.94
C GLN A 262 -10.48 -24.28 39.27
N TRP A 263 -11.77 -24.60 39.35
CA TRP A 263 -12.38 -25.14 40.57
C TRP A 263 -11.81 -26.51 40.95
N PHE A 264 -11.59 -27.38 39.97
CA PHE A 264 -10.98 -28.69 40.19
C PHE A 264 -9.60 -28.53 40.83
N ASN A 265 -8.76 -27.63 40.30
CA ASN A 265 -7.45 -27.36 40.87
C ASN A 265 -7.54 -26.80 42.30
N GLN A 266 -8.50 -25.92 42.58
CA GLN A 266 -8.72 -25.40 43.92
C GLN A 266 -9.13 -26.51 44.91
N GLU A 267 -10.12 -27.33 44.54
CA GLU A 267 -10.62 -28.39 45.42
C GLU A 267 -9.59 -29.52 45.62
N LYS A 268 -8.85 -29.87 44.57
CA LYS A 268 -7.81 -30.90 44.63
C LYS A 268 -6.57 -30.43 45.38
N TYR A 269 -6.00 -29.30 44.99
CA TYR A 269 -4.68 -28.88 45.48
C TYR A 269 -4.73 -27.96 46.70
N SER A 270 -5.73 -27.08 46.79
CA SER A 270 -5.86 -26.19 47.95
C SER A 270 -6.62 -26.84 49.09
N ASN A 271 -7.70 -27.56 48.79
CA ASN A 271 -8.56 -28.21 49.79
C ASN A 271 -8.23 -29.70 50.02
N GLY A 272 -7.30 -30.28 49.24
CA GLY A 272 -6.81 -31.65 49.44
C GLY A 272 -7.84 -32.75 49.19
N ARG A 273 -8.87 -32.49 48.38
CA ARG A 273 -9.94 -33.46 48.10
C ARG A 273 -9.49 -34.53 47.10
N SER A 274 -10.17 -35.69 47.13
CA SER A 274 -9.99 -36.73 46.12
C SER A 274 -10.44 -36.26 44.74
N ASP A 275 -9.88 -36.84 43.67
CA ASP A 275 -10.21 -36.47 42.29
C ASP A 275 -11.71 -36.58 41.98
N ASP A 276 -12.38 -37.63 42.47
CA ASP A 276 -13.83 -37.81 42.30
C ASP A 276 -14.64 -36.68 42.97
N LEU A 277 -14.31 -36.35 44.22
CA LEU A 277 -15.01 -35.31 44.96
C LEU A 277 -14.71 -33.91 44.40
N ALA A 278 -13.45 -33.65 44.02
CA ALA A 278 -13.04 -32.40 43.41
C ALA A 278 -13.73 -32.17 42.06
N GLY A 279 -13.88 -33.21 41.23
CA GLY A 279 -14.59 -33.13 39.96
C GLY A 279 -16.07 -32.81 40.10
N LYS A 280 -16.76 -33.45 41.06
CA LYS A 280 -18.18 -33.20 41.37
C LYS A 280 -18.41 -31.78 41.90
N LEU A 281 -17.58 -31.33 42.84
CA LEU A 281 -17.67 -29.96 43.39
C LEU A 281 -17.37 -28.90 42.33
N ALA A 282 -16.36 -29.14 41.49
CA ALA A 282 -16.03 -28.24 40.40
C ALA A 282 -17.18 -28.09 39.40
N ALA A 283 -17.82 -29.21 39.02
CA ALA A 283 -18.99 -29.20 38.14
C ALA A 283 -20.17 -28.39 38.72
N TYR A 284 -20.42 -28.52 40.02
CA TYR A 284 -21.46 -27.79 40.73
C TYR A 284 -21.16 -26.28 40.87
N TYR A 285 -19.94 -25.91 41.25
CA TYR A 285 -19.56 -24.51 41.49
C TYR A 285 -19.45 -23.68 40.21
N VAL A 286 -19.20 -24.32 39.06
CA VAL A 286 -19.15 -23.64 37.77
C VAL A 286 -20.41 -22.82 37.51
N TYR A 287 -21.62 -23.38 37.71
CA TYR A 287 -22.85 -22.62 37.49
C TYR A 287 -23.12 -21.61 38.61
N ARG A 288 -22.95 -22.03 39.87
CA ARG A 288 -23.27 -21.23 41.06
C ARG A 288 -22.61 -19.83 41.02
N ASP A 289 -21.37 -19.77 40.55
CA ASP A 289 -20.60 -18.54 40.44
C ASP A 289 -20.92 -17.71 39.19
N LEU A 290 -21.34 -18.37 38.11
CA LEU A 290 -21.55 -17.74 36.81
C LEU A 290 -22.98 -17.23 36.59
N ARG A 291 -23.94 -17.61 37.46
CA ARG A 291 -25.34 -17.14 37.55
C ARG A 291 -26.22 -17.34 36.31
N TYR A 292 -25.63 -17.67 35.16
CA TYR A 292 -26.32 -17.71 33.88
C TYR A 292 -25.93 -18.94 33.08
N ASN A 293 -26.92 -19.61 32.49
CA ASN A 293 -26.69 -20.68 31.54
C ASN A 293 -26.81 -20.12 30.12
N PRO A 294 -25.75 -20.11 29.30
CA PRO A 294 -25.85 -19.72 27.89
C PRO A 294 -26.25 -20.88 26.97
N TYR A 295 -26.38 -22.11 27.48
CA TYR A 295 -26.55 -23.33 26.70
C TYR A 295 -27.99 -23.85 26.65
N ALA A 296 -28.39 -24.29 25.46
CA ALA A 296 -29.69 -24.90 25.21
C ALA A 296 -29.62 -26.43 25.37
N GLY A 297 -30.77 -27.06 25.64
CA GLY A 297 -30.92 -28.52 25.63
C GLY A 297 -30.67 -29.22 26.97
N LEU A 298 -30.11 -28.52 27.97
CA LEU A 298 -29.87 -29.06 29.30
C LEU A 298 -31.18 -29.41 30.01
N LYS A 299 -31.30 -30.67 30.42
CA LYS A 299 -32.38 -31.19 31.27
C LYS A 299 -31.84 -31.61 32.63
N SER A 300 -30.59 -32.07 32.68
CA SER A 300 -29.96 -32.47 33.93
C SER A 300 -29.54 -31.26 34.75
N VAL A 301 -29.71 -31.40 36.06
CA VAL A 301 -29.30 -30.43 37.07
C VAL A 301 -28.45 -31.12 38.12
N TYR A 302 -27.54 -30.37 38.73
CA TYR A 302 -26.92 -30.73 40.00
C TYR A 302 -27.80 -30.27 41.14
N GLU A 303 -28.02 -31.15 42.11
CA GLU A 303 -28.66 -30.84 43.38
C GLU A 303 -27.72 -31.20 44.54
N GLU A 304 -27.77 -30.40 45.61
CA GLU A 304 -27.03 -30.65 46.85
C GLU A 304 -28.00 -31.12 47.92
N ASN A 305 -27.70 -32.26 48.54
CA ASN A 305 -28.46 -32.74 49.68
C ASN A 305 -28.19 -31.81 50.88
N PRO A 306 -29.21 -31.12 51.43
CA PRO A 306 -29.03 -30.15 52.51
C PRO A 306 -28.60 -30.79 53.84
N GLU A 307 -28.82 -32.10 54.01
CA GLU A 307 -28.48 -32.84 55.24
C GLU A 307 -27.07 -33.43 55.18
N THR A 308 -26.64 -33.91 54.01
CA THR A 308 -25.35 -34.61 53.84
C THR A 308 -24.29 -33.81 53.09
N GLY A 309 -24.66 -32.72 52.40
CA GLY A 309 -23.81 -31.96 51.49
C GLY A 309 -23.41 -32.74 50.23
N GLU A 310 -24.07 -33.87 49.94
CA GLU A 310 -23.76 -34.70 48.78
C GLU A 310 -24.33 -34.06 47.50
N ILE A 311 -23.49 -33.95 46.47
CA ILE A 311 -23.86 -33.41 45.16
C ILE A 311 -24.16 -34.55 44.20
N THR A 312 -25.35 -34.54 43.62
CA THR A 312 -25.76 -35.54 42.63
C THR A 312 -26.31 -34.87 41.37
N MET A 313 -26.11 -35.53 40.22
CA MET A 313 -26.69 -35.09 38.94
C MET A 313 -27.98 -35.86 38.69
N THR A 314 -29.09 -35.17 38.48
CA THR A 314 -30.41 -35.78 38.28
C THR A 314 -31.21 -35.04 37.21
N ASN A 315 -32.15 -35.74 36.59
CA ASN A 315 -33.15 -35.17 35.69
C ASN A 315 -34.48 -34.89 36.42
N ASN A 316 -34.63 -35.40 37.65
CA ASN A 316 -35.82 -35.25 38.48
C ASN A 316 -35.37 -34.70 39.84
N PRO A 317 -35.15 -33.38 39.94
CA PRO A 317 -34.67 -32.77 41.18
C PRO A 317 -35.69 -32.87 42.31
N HIS A 318 -35.19 -32.95 43.54
CA HIS A 318 -36.00 -32.92 44.75
C HIS A 318 -36.68 -31.56 44.93
N GLN A 319 -37.97 -31.58 45.27
CA GLN A 319 -38.73 -30.35 45.43
C GLN A 319 -38.24 -29.55 46.64
N GLY A 320 -37.83 -28.30 46.41
CA GLY A 320 -37.34 -27.39 47.45
C GLY A 320 -35.83 -27.48 47.72
N TRP A 321 -35.09 -28.29 46.97
CA TRP A 321 -33.63 -28.29 46.98
C TRP A 321 -33.09 -27.28 45.97
N ASP A 322 -31.95 -26.67 46.28
CA ASP A 322 -31.25 -25.80 45.34
C ASP A 322 -30.68 -26.64 44.20
N THR A 323 -31.02 -26.24 42.97
CA THR A 323 -30.64 -26.97 41.76
C THR A 323 -29.99 -26.03 40.76
N TYR A 324 -28.98 -26.54 40.07
CA TYR A 324 -28.21 -25.78 39.09
C TYR A 324 -28.05 -26.57 37.79
N PRO A 325 -28.20 -25.95 36.61
CA PRO A 325 -27.97 -26.62 35.33
C PRO A 325 -26.61 -27.33 35.29
N ALA A 326 -26.62 -28.61 34.93
CA ALA A 326 -25.41 -29.41 34.85
C ALA A 326 -24.64 -29.11 33.56
N ILE A 327 -24.00 -27.94 33.48
CA ILE A 327 -23.30 -27.48 32.27
C ILE A 327 -22.07 -28.32 31.94
N VAL A 328 -21.28 -28.65 32.97
CA VAL A 328 -20.04 -29.42 32.84
C VAL A 328 -20.18 -30.68 33.67
N THR A 329 -19.71 -31.79 33.15
CA THR A 329 -19.68 -33.08 33.86
C THR A 329 -18.53 -33.15 34.87
N PRO A 330 -18.54 -34.11 35.82
CA PRO A 330 -17.47 -34.22 36.81
C PRO A 330 -16.08 -34.55 36.23
N ASP A 331 -15.99 -34.98 34.97
CA ASP A 331 -14.73 -35.18 34.23
C ASP A 331 -14.28 -33.93 33.45
N GLY A 332 -14.96 -32.78 33.62
CA GLY A 332 -14.55 -31.49 33.07
C GLY A 332 -14.94 -31.24 31.62
N LYS A 333 -15.83 -32.06 31.06
CA LYS A 333 -16.35 -31.89 29.70
C LYS A 333 -17.70 -31.19 29.71
N LEU A 334 -18.04 -30.50 28.63
CA LEU A 334 -19.41 -30.02 28.45
C LEU A 334 -20.39 -31.20 28.49
N ASN A 335 -21.53 -30.98 29.13
CA ASN A 335 -22.59 -31.97 29.18
C ASN A 335 -23.10 -32.27 27.76
N PRO A 336 -23.16 -33.56 27.35
CA PRO A 336 -23.59 -33.95 26.02
C PRO A 336 -25.04 -33.59 25.68
N GLU A 337 -25.87 -33.22 26.67
CA GLU A 337 -27.22 -32.69 26.44
C GLU A 337 -27.22 -31.30 25.77
N ILE A 338 -26.10 -30.58 25.85
CA ILE A 338 -25.95 -29.26 25.22
C ILE A 338 -25.96 -29.42 23.70
N ASN A 339 -26.98 -28.85 23.06
CA ASN A 339 -27.14 -28.89 21.61
C ASN A 339 -26.93 -27.54 20.93
N GLY A 340 -26.51 -26.52 21.68
CA GLY A 340 -26.24 -25.18 21.16
C GLY A 340 -26.25 -24.12 22.25
N LEU A 341 -26.18 -22.85 21.83
CA LEU A 341 -26.38 -21.70 22.71
C LEU A 341 -27.85 -21.25 22.64
N LEU A 342 -28.40 -20.82 23.77
CA LEU A 342 -29.78 -20.30 23.88
C LEU A 342 -30.02 -19.07 22.97
N TRP A 343 -28.98 -18.27 22.72
CA TRP A 343 -28.99 -17.09 21.84
C TRP A 343 -27.93 -17.19 20.74
N GLY A 344 -27.72 -18.40 20.20
CA GLY A 344 -26.61 -18.70 19.28
C GLY A 344 -26.53 -17.86 18.00
N ASP A 345 -27.62 -17.20 17.58
CA ASP A 345 -27.65 -16.34 16.40
C ASP A 345 -27.05 -14.93 16.65
N ASP A 346 -26.78 -14.55 17.92
CA ASP A 346 -26.53 -13.17 18.33
C ASP A 346 -25.05 -12.87 18.70
N MET A 347 -24.11 -13.74 18.30
CA MET A 347 -22.68 -13.45 18.49
C MET A 347 -22.09 -12.47 17.47
N ASP A 348 -22.85 -12.12 16.42
CA ASP A 348 -22.58 -11.02 15.48
C ASP A 348 -23.15 -9.71 16.05
N TRP A 349 -22.60 -9.23 17.17
CA TRP A 349 -23.02 -7.95 17.78
C TRP A 349 -22.93 -6.76 16.80
N GLU A 350 -22.14 -6.85 15.73
CA GLU A 350 -22.08 -5.86 14.64
C GLU A 350 -23.40 -5.76 13.83
N LYS A 351 -24.13 -6.87 13.62
CA LYS A 351 -25.41 -6.85 12.88
C LYS A 351 -26.55 -6.25 13.69
N GLY A 352 -26.56 -6.46 15.00
CA GLY A 352 -27.57 -5.91 15.93
C GLY A 352 -27.56 -4.38 16.00
N SER A 353 -26.45 -3.72 15.69
CA SER A 353 -26.34 -2.24 15.69
C SER A 353 -27.10 -1.55 14.54
N SER A 354 -27.59 -2.31 13.57
CA SER A 354 -28.28 -1.79 12.37
C SER A 354 -29.80 -1.99 12.36
N ALA A 355 -30.39 -2.57 13.42
CA ALA A 355 -31.83 -2.71 13.55
C ALA A 355 -32.47 -1.47 14.22
N PRO A 356 -33.64 -0.98 13.73
CA PRO A 356 -34.22 0.28 14.18
C PRO A 356 -34.69 0.19 15.64
N ALA A 357 -34.39 1.25 16.39
CA ALA A 357 -34.77 1.41 17.79
C ALA A 357 -36.27 1.11 18.00
N ILE A 358 -36.56 0.16 18.89
CA ILE A 358 -37.92 -0.16 19.33
C ILE A 358 -38.49 1.10 19.98
N ALA A 359 -39.56 1.62 19.38
CA ALA A 359 -40.28 2.78 19.84
C ALA A 359 -40.80 2.57 21.27
N ALA A 360 -40.49 3.52 22.15
CA ALA A 360 -41.15 3.66 23.44
C ALA A 360 -42.65 3.89 23.21
N SER A 361 -43.49 2.98 23.67
CA SER A 361 -44.91 3.25 23.88
C SER A 361 -45.32 2.76 25.26
N THR A 362 -45.40 3.69 26.19
CA THR A 362 -46.24 3.56 27.37
C THR A 362 -47.70 3.74 26.92
N PRO A 363 -48.65 3.07 27.58
CA PRO A 363 -49.86 3.77 27.96
C PRO A 363 -50.04 3.73 29.47
N LEU A 364 -50.13 4.95 30.01
CA LEU A 364 -50.65 5.30 31.31
C LEU A 364 -52.06 4.68 31.46
N ALA A 365 -52.25 3.75 32.39
CA ALA A 365 -53.57 3.27 32.75
C ALA A 365 -54.22 4.27 33.72
N ALA A 366 -55.30 4.90 33.27
CA ALA A 366 -56.26 5.57 34.12
C ALA A 366 -57.41 4.59 34.45
N ALA A 367 -57.55 4.26 35.73
CA ALA A 367 -58.80 3.94 36.43
C ALA A 367 -58.50 3.90 37.94
#